data_AF-F6FGQ6-F1
#
_entry.id   AF-F6FGQ6-F1
#
_cell.length_a   1.000
_cell.length_b   1.000
_cell.length_c   1.000
_cell.angle_alpha   90.00
_cell.angle_beta   90.00
_cell.angle_gamma   90.00
#
_symmetry.space_group_name_H-M   'P 1'
#
loop_
_entity.id
_entity.type
_entity.pdbx_description
1 polymer ?
#
loop_
_entity_poly.entity_id
_entity_poly.type
_entity_poly.pdbx_seq_one_letter_code
_entity_poly.pdbx_strand_id
1 'polypeptide(L)'
;MGVAGLGTATTGAIYFGTDLLKSKKTVSELIKDFKKDKRLISAKEGSDPKWKAAWKHYRESNKTRNKDEWIVQGWSKVDGDIEDADAPKDFIDKCKSKSSQKIVDEKDPLFSQVVSYCTRDTLVSDLIEEYGNGKKLLVKGSDFANDKDWKAVWDLYKKDNDSASKDRWEVGKTDWSSKKSETTVPAEFAEECLKKAHVPEYRTENLSYTDVLKYCTK
;
A
#
# COMPACT_ATOMS: atom_id res chain seq x y z
N MET A 1 -76.85 -18.39 23.39
CA MET A 1 -75.78 -17.37 23.55
C MET A 1 -74.51 -18.13 23.93
N GLY A 2 -73.34 -18.01 23.31
CA GLY A 2 -72.84 -17.25 22.18
C GLY A 2 -71.48 -17.83 21.77
N VAL A 3 -71.29 -17.91 20.45
CA VAL A 3 -70.10 -18.02 19.57
C VAL A 3 -68.74 -18.47 20.14
N ALA A 4 -68.22 -19.57 19.56
CA ALA A 4 -66.80 -19.91 19.52
C ALA A 4 -66.12 -19.19 18.33
N GLY A 5 -65.07 -18.41 18.59
CA GLY A 5 -64.25 -17.76 17.57
C GLY A 5 -62.82 -18.26 17.63
N LEU A 6 -62.43 -19.12 16.68
CA LEU A 6 -61.04 -19.49 16.42
C LEU A 6 -60.38 -18.36 15.61
N GLY A 7 -59.59 -17.53 16.29
CA GLY A 7 -58.72 -16.56 15.62
C GLY A 7 -57.37 -17.19 15.29
N THR A 8 -57.10 -17.44 14.01
CA THR A 8 -55.76 -17.80 13.53
C THR A 8 -54.88 -16.57 13.55
N ALA A 9 -53.98 -16.46 14.52
CA ALA A 9 -52.89 -15.48 14.47
C ALA A 9 -51.86 -16.00 13.45
N THR A 10 -51.86 -15.44 12.24
CA THR A 10 -50.74 -15.61 11.31
C THR A 10 -49.56 -14.85 11.90
N THR A 11 -48.63 -15.57 12.53
CA THR A 11 -47.35 -15.00 12.97
C THR A 11 -46.55 -14.62 11.74
N GLY A 12 -46.77 -13.40 11.25
CA GLY A 12 -45.92 -12.78 10.23
C GLY A 12 -44.56 -12.54 10.86
N ALA A 13 -43.62 -13.46 10.62
CA ALA A 13 -42.22 -13.23 10.93
C ALA A 13 -41.72 -12.09 10.03
N ILE A 14 -41.63 -10.88 10.59
CA ILE A 14 -40.91 -9.79 9.93
C ILE A 14 -39.44 -10.17 9.99
N TYR A 15 -38.92 -10.65 8.86
CA TYR A 15 -37.49 -10.89 8.66
C TYR A 15 -36.80 -9.52 8.59
N PHE A 16 -36.48 -8.94 9.75
CA PHE A 16 -35.57 -7.79 9.80
C PHE A 16 -34.19 -8.29 9.36
N GLY A 17 -33.84 -7.97 8.11
CA GLY A 17 -32.52 -8.26 7.56
C GLY A 17 -31.44 -7.69 8.48
N THR A 18 -30.48 -8.53 8.85
CA THR A 18 -29.35 -8.20 9.73
C THR A 18 -28.48 -7.06 9.20
N ASP A 19 -28.64 -6.67 7.92
CA ASP A 19 -27.97 -5.52 7.32
C ASP A 19 -28.33 -4.18 7.96
N LEU A 20 -29.53 -4.03 8.56
CA LEU A 20 -29.90 -2.80 9.29
C LEU A 20 -29.11 -2.61 10.59
N LEU A 21 -28.46 -3.66 11.10
CA LEU A 21 -27.63 -3.63 12.31
C LEU A 21 -26.14 -3.47 12.02
N LYS A 22 -25.72 -3.53 10.74
CA LYS A 22 -24.31 -3.39 10.37
C LYS A 22 -23.90 -1.91 10.40
N SER A 23 -22.93 -1.58 11.25
CA SER A 23 -22.35 -0.23 11.31
C SER A 23 -21.58 0.08 10.03
N LYS A 24 -21.94 1.16 9.33
CA LYS A 24 -21.21 1.60 8.14
C LYS A 24 -19.85 2.18 8.51
N LYS A 25 -18.81 1.79 7.78
CA LYS A 25 -17.45 2.36 7.85
C LYS A 25 -17.13 3.06 6.54
N THR A 26 -16.19 4.00 6.56
CA THR A 26 -15.66 4.56 5.32
C THR A 26 -14.95 3.47 4.51
N VAL A 27 -14.96 3.59 3.18
CA VAL A 27 -14.19 2.70 2.31
C VAL A 27 -12.71 2.67 2.74
N SER A 28 -12.15 3.81 3.13
CA SER A 28 -10.76 3.90 3.63
C SER A 28 -10.49 3.05 4.87
N GLU A 29 -11.42 3.01 5.83
CA GLU A 29 -11.31 2.19 7.04
C GLU A 29 -11.40 0.71 6.68
N LEU A 30 -12.34 0.33 5.80
CA LEU A 30 -12.48 -1.04 5.33
C LEU A 30 -11.22 -1.51 4.57
N ILE A 31 -10.57 -0.63 3.81
CA ILE A 31 -9.31 -0.98 3.11
C ILE A 31 -8.23 -1.31 4.14
N LYS A 32 -8.11 -0.52 5.22
CA LYS A 32 -7.14 -0.81 6.30
C LYS A 32 -7.43 -2.14 7.00
N ASP A 33 -8.71 -2.45 7.21
CA ASP A 33 -9.13 -3.67 7.89
C ASP A 33 -8.93 -4.92 7.02
N PHE A 34 -9.30 -4.86 5.74
CA PHE A 34 -9.43 -6.04 4.87
C PHE A 34 -8.38 -6.16 3.76
N LYS A 35 -7.65 -5.09 3.43
CA LYS A 35 -6.65 -5.03 2.35
C LYS A 35 -5.31 -4.53 2.88
N LYS A 36 -4.72 -5.30 3.79
CA LYS A 36 -3.42 -5.00 4.43
C LYS A 36 -2.28 -4.87 3.42
N ASP A 37 -2.41 -5.48 2.25
CA ASP A 37 -1.50 -5.39 1.11
C ASP A 37 -1.64 -4.09 0.32
N LYS A 38 -2.65 -3.25 0.60
CA LYS A 38 -2.90 -1.98 -0.08
C LYS A 38 -2.85 -0.78 0.85
N ARG A 39 -2.48 0.37 0.29
CA ARG A 39 -2.55 1.70 0.94
C ARG A 39 -3.11 2.71 -0.04
N LEU A 40 -3.92 3.66 0.45
CA LEU A 40 -4.37 4.79 -0.36
C LEU A 40 -3.16 5.59 -0.86
N ILE A 41 -3.23 6.06 -2.10
CA ILE A 41 -2.19 6.94 -2.65
C ILE A 41 -2.30 8.29 -1.93
N SER A 42 -1.24 8.66 -1.20
CA SER A 42 -1.18 9.88 -0.40
C SER A 42 -0.56 11.08 -1.13
N ALA A 43 0.05 10.84 -2.30
CA ALA A 43 0.60 11.90 -3.13
C ALA A 43 -0.49 12.91 -3.54
N LYS A 44 -0.11 14.18 -3.68
CA LYS A 44 -1.06 15.24 -4.05
C LYS A 44 -1.07 15.53 -5.55
N GLU A 45 0.07 15.34 -6.19
CA GLU A 45 0.29 15.68 -7.60
C GLU A 45 0.00 14.49 -8.51
N GLY A 46 -0.69 14.74 -9.62
CA GLY A 46 -1.04 13.70 -10.59
C GLY A 46 0.14 13.13 -11.38
N SER A 47 1.29 13.83 -11.35
CA SER A 47 2.55 13.38 -11.92
C SER A 47 3.27 12.31 -11.08
N ASP A 48 2.80 12.06 -9.85
CA ASP A 48 3.32 10.97 -9.02
C ASP A 48 3.15 9.63 -9.76
N PRO A 49 4.19 8.78 -9.85
CA PRO A 49 4.12 7.52 -10.58
C PRO A 49 2.95 6.61 -10.17
N LYS A 50 2.54 6.63 -8.89
CA LYS A 50 1.41 5.84 -8.39
C LYS A 50 0.09 6.36 -8.95
N TRP A 51 -0.06 7.69 -9.05
CA TRP A 51 -1.23 8.30 -9.66
C TRP A 51 -1.29 8.06 -11.16
N LYS A 52 -0.16 8.16 -11.86
CA LYS A 52 -0.08 7.84 -13.30
C LYS A 52 -0.47 6.38 -13.58
N ALA A 53 0.05 5.44 -12.80
CA ALA A 53 -0.32 4.03 -12.90
C ALA A 53 -1.82 3.80 -12.62
N ALA A 54 -2.36 4.39 -11.55
CA ALA A 54 -3.77 4.27 -11.19
C ALA A 54 -4.70 4.88 -12.27
N TRP A 55 -4.33 6.03 -12.83
CA TRP A 55 -5.06 6.69 -13.89
C TRP A 55 -5.06 5.90 -15.19
N LYS A 56 -3.91 5.33 -15.55
CA LYS A 56 -3.80 4.40 -16.68
C LYS A 56 -4.73 3.21 -16.50
N HIS A 57 -4.69 2.56 -15.34
CA HIS A 57 -5.54 1.41 -15.03
C HIS A 57 -7.04 1.75 -15.05
N TYR A 58 -7.41 2.93 -14.54
CA TYR A 58 -8.78 3.44 -14.60
C TYR A 58 -9.26 3.62 -16.04
N ARG A 59 -8.46 4.27 -16.90
CA ARG A 59 -8.81 4.45 -18.31
C ARG A 59 -8.91 3.13 -19.05
N GLU A 60 -8.03 2.16 -18.75
CA GLU A 60 -8.05 0.82 -19.35
C GLU A 60 -9.35 0.09 -19.00
N SER A 61 -9.76 0.15 -17.74
CA SER A 61 -11.01 -0.45 -17.24
C SER A 61 -12.26 0.17 -17.85
N ASN A 62 -12.17 1.43 -18.31
CA ASN A 62 -13.29 2.18 -18.88
C ASN A 62 -13.24 2.29 -20.41
N LYS A 63 -12.25 1.69 -21.07
CA LYS A 63 -11.95 1.86 -22.50
C LYS A 63 -13.10 1.49 -23.44
N THR A 64 -13.91 0.49 -23.06
CA THR A 64 -15.05 0.02 -23.88
C THR A 64 -16.33 0.84 -23.65
N ARG A 65 -16.33 1.76 -22.68
CA ARG A 65 -17.50 2.55 -22.31
C ARG A 65 -17.56 3.85 -23.11
N ASN A 66 -18.78 4.36 -23.31
CA ASN A 66 -18.98 5.70 -23.88
C ASN A 66 -18.79 6.81 -22.83
N LYS A 67 -18.95 6.47 -21.55
CA LYS A 67 -18.69 7.32 -20.39
C LYS A 67 -18.04 6.46 -19.32
N ASP A 68 -17.01 6.98 -18.69
CA ASP A 68 -16.35 6.30 -17.58
C ASP A 68 -17.26 6.21 -16.36
N GLU A 69 -16.99 5.22 -15.52
CA GLU A 69 -17.81 4.88 -14.37
C GLU A 69 -17.93 6.02 -13.34
N TRP A 70 -16.91 6.85 -13.23
CA TRP A 70 -16.89 7.95 -12.29
C TRP A 70 -17.18 9.31 -12.92
N ILE A 71 -17.33 9.41 -14.24
CA ILE A 71 -17.59 10.66 -14.97
C ILE A 71 -16.50 11.69 -14.66
N VAL A 72 -15.24 11.31 -14.88
CA VAL A 72 -14.08 12.16 -14.65
C VAL A 72 -14.05 13.28 -15.69
N GLN A 73 -13.92 14.52 -15.23
CA GLN A 73 -13.81 15.69 -16.10
C GLN A 73 -12.59 15.55 -17.00
N GLY A 74 -12.80 15.75 -18.31
CA GLY A 74 -11.76 15.59 -19.32
C GLY A 74 -11.43 14.14 -19.66
N TRP A 75 -12.13 13.16 -19.08
CA TRP A 75 -12.04 11.78 -19.59
C TRP A 75 -12.70 11.70 -20.95
N SER A 76 -11.99 11.09 -21.89
CA SER A 76 -12.50 10.72 -23.20
C SER A 76 -12.17 9.25 -23.46
N LYS A 77 -13.06 8.59 -24.20
CA LYS A 77 -12.76 7.27 -24.73
C LYS A 77 -11.52 7.36 -25.63
N VAL A 78 -10.60 6.42 -25.46
CA VAL A 78 -9.40 6.29 -26.29
C VAL A 78 -9.50 5.00 -27.09
N ASP A 79 -9.36 5.11 -28.41
CA ASP A 79 -9.20 3.98 -29.30
C ASP A 79 -7.69 3.69 -29.44
N GLY A 80 -7.25 2.48 -29.08
CA GLY A 80 -5.82 2.13 -29.07
C GLY A 80 -5.17 2.23 -27.67
N ASP A 81 -3.85 2.33 -27.61
CA ASP A 81 -3.11 2.20 -26.35
C ASP A 81 -3.31 3.38 -25.41
N ILE A 82 -3.27 3.11 -24.11
CA ILE A 82 -3.40 4.15 -23.08
C ILE A 82 -2.02 4.73 -22.80
N GLU A 83 -1.82 5.96 -23.24
CA GLU A 83 -0.59 6.71 -23.01
C GLU A 83 -0.31 6.92 -21.53
N ASP A 84 0.97 6.99 -21.17
CA ASP A 84 1.38 7.41 -19.84
C ASP A 84 1.13 8.91 -19.67
N ALA A 85 0.23 9.26 -18.74
CA ALA A 85 -0.20 10.64 -18.55
C ALA A 85 -0.46 10.94 -17.07
N ASP A 86 -0.26 12.18 -16.69
CA ASP A 86 -0.54 12.67 -15.35
C ASP A 86 -2.02 12.48 -15.01
N ALA A 87 -2.30 12.06 -13.79
CA ALA A 87 -3.67 11.89 -13.33
C ALA A 87 -4.36 13.25 -13.19
N PRO A 88 -5.54 13.46 -13.80
CA PRO A 88 -6.24 14.73 -13.68
C PRO A 88 -6.70 14.96 -12.24
N LYS A 89 -6.73 16.22 -11.82
CA LYS A 89 -7.17 16.61 -10.46
C LYS A 89 -8.55 16.05 -10.09
N ASP A 90 -9.49 16.05 -11.03
CA ASP A 90 -10.84 15.53 -10.79
C ASP A 90 -10.83 14.02 -10.47
N PHE A 91 -9.95 13.22 -11.11
CA PHE A 91 -9.80 11.80 -10.77
C PHE A 91 -9.27 11.61 -9.33
N ILE A 92 -8.23 12.38 -8.96
CA ILE A 92 -7.67 12.33 -7.60
C ILE A 92 -8.71 12.76 -6.55
N ASP A 93 -9.48 13.81 -6.84
CA ASP A 93 -10.51 14.29 -5.92
C ASP A 93 -11.70 13.33 -5.81
N LYS A 94 -12.06 12.62 -6.91
CA LYS A 94 -13.01 11.50 -6.83
C LYS A 94 -12.48 10.35 -5.98
N CYS A 95 -11.19 10.03 -6.05
CA CYS A 95 -10.59 9.05 -5.15
C CYS A 95 -10.74 9.44 -3.67
N LYS A 96 -10.48 10.70 -3.32
CA LYS A 96 -10.66 11.22 -1.94
C LYS A 96 -12.12 11.17 -1.51
N SER A 97 -13.03 11.60 -2.37
CA SER A 97 -14.47 11.59 -2.10
C SER A 97 -15.00 10.17 -1.89
N LYS A 98 -14.70 9.26 -2.83
CA LYS A 98 -15.17 7.86 -2.79
C LYS A 98 -14.57 7.06 -1.64
N SER A 99 -13.29 7.25 -1.33
CA SER A 99 -12.66 6.60 -0.16
C SER A 99 -13.25 7.05 1.18
N SER A 100 -13.86 8.24 1.23
CA SER A 100 -14.53 8.78 2.42
C SER A 100 -16.00 8.37 2.56
N GLN A 101 -16.59 7.73 1.53
CA GLN A 101 -17.98 7.30 1.59
C GLN A 101 -18.17 6.13 2.55
N LYS A 102 -19.29 6.13 3.27
CA LYS A 102 -19.63 5.07 4.23
C LYS A 102 -20.44 3.96 3.56
N ILE A 103 -19.89 2.75 3.57
CA ILE A 103 -20.51 1.54 3.03
C ILE A 103 -20.63 0.48 4.13
N VAL A 104 -21.44 -0.55 3.88
CA VAL A 104 -21.74 -1.59 4.87
C VAL A 104 -20.56 -2.55 5.03
N ASP A 105 -20.06 -3.08 3.92
CA ASP A 105 -18.97 -4.05 3.89
C ASP A 105 -18.28 -4.05 2.51
N GLU A 106 -17.23 -4.86 2.36
CA GLU A 106 -16.37 -4.95 1.18
C GLU A 106 -17.06 -5.49 -0.09
N LYS A 107 -18.34 -5.92 0.01
CA LYS A 107 -19.13 -6.39 -1.13
C LYS A 107 -19.71 -5.24 -1.94
N ASP A 108 -19.73 -4.03 -1.39
CA ASP A 108 -20.15 -2.83 -2.13
C ASP A 108 -19.19 -2.62 -3.32
N PRO A 109 -19.70 -2.45 -4.56
CA PRO A 109 -18.86 -2.21 -5.74
C PRO A 109 -17.90 -1.02 -5.58
N LEU A 110 -18.26 -0.03 -4.76
CA LEU A 110 -17.39 1.11 -4.47
C LEU A 110 -16.07 0.67 -3.80
N PHE A 111 -16.11 -0.36 -2.95
CA PHE A 111 -14.91 -0.87 -2.28
C PHE A 111 -13.87 -1.36 -3.29
N SER A 112 -14.28 -2.23 -4.21
CA SER A 112 -13.37 -2.79 -5.23
C SER A 112 -12.87 -1.71 -6.19
N GLN A 113 -13.71 -0.74 -6.57
CA GLN A 113 -13.30 0.39 -7.40
C GLN A 113 -12.24 1.27 -6.71
N VAL A 114 -12.44 1.63 -5.44
CA VAL A 114 -11.46 2.45 -4.70
C VAL A 114 -10.17 1.68 -4.47
N VAL A 115 -10.24 0.38 -4.16
CA VAL A 115 -9.06 -0.49 -4.08
C VAL A 115 -8.30 -0.48 -5.41
N SER A 116 -8.99 -0.63 -6.54
CA SER A 116 -8.36 -0.70 -7.86
C SER A 116 -7.76 0.63 -8.32
N TYR A 117 -8.44 1.75 -8.08
CA TYR A 117 -8.11 3.04 -8.70
C TYR A 117 -7.48 4.08 -7.77
N CYS A 118 -7.47 3.84 -6.46
CA CYS A 118 -6.99 4.82 -5.47
C CYS A 118 -5.94 4.26 -4.52
N THR A 119 -5.53 3.00 -4.69
CA THR A 119 -4.53 2.38 -3.84
C THR A 119 -3.27 1.99 -4.62
N ARG A 120 -2.21 1.81 -3.86
CA ARG A 120 -0.95 1.19 -4.27
C ARG A 120 -0.64 0.03 -3.34
N ASP A 121 0.36 -0.76 -3.68
CA ASP A 121 0.89 -1.76 -2.77
C ASP A 121 1.45 -1.13 -1.50
N THR A 122 1.30 -1.87 -0.40
CA THR A 122 1.98 -1.59 0.87
C THR A 122 3.45 -1.93 0.70
N LEU A 123 4.31 -1.02 1.13
CA LEU A 123 5.75 -1.14 1.03
C LEU A 123 6.34 -1.43 2.41
N VAL A 124 7.54 -2.00 2.44
CA VAL A 124 8.31 -2.15 3.68
C VAL A 124 8.45 -0.81 4.42
N SER A 125 8.63 0.30 3.70
CA SER A 125 8.70 1.63 4.30
C SER A 125 7.43 2.05 5.03
N ASP A 126 6.24 1.68 4.54
CA ASP A 126 4.98 1.93 5.25
C ASP A 126 4.92 1.13 6.55
N LEU A 127 5.32 -0.14 6.50
CA LEU A 127 5.34 -0.99 7.67
C LEU A 127 6.31 -0.47 8.74
N ILE A 128 7.45 0.12 8.34
CA ILE A 128 8.40 0.73 9.28
C ILE A 128 7.79 1.98 9.91
N GLU A 129 7.09 2.81 9.14
CA GLU A 129 6.39 3.98 9.69
C GLU A 129 5.28 3.59 10.68
N GLU A 130 4.53 2.54 10.38
CA GLU A 130 3.39 2.07 11.19
C GLU A 130 3.82 1.22 12.40
N TYR A 131 4.80 0.34 12.24
CA TYR A 131 5.16 -0.71 13.22
C TYR A 131 6.64 -0.74 13.61
N GLY A 132 7.46 0.18 13.10
CA GLY A 132 8.91 0.21 13.35
C GLY A 132 9.30 0.63 14.77
N ASN A 133 8.37 0.73 15.71
CA ASN A 133 8.62 1.10 17.12
C ASN A 133 9.41 2.41 17.27
N GLY A 134 9.06 3.42 16.47
CA GLY A 134 9.69 4.74 16.48
C GLY A 134 10.99 4.84 15.68
N LYS A 135 11.47 3.73 15.11
CA LYS A 135 12.61 3.73 14.20
C LYS A 135 12.27 4.45 12.90
N LYS A 136 13.28 5.09 12.30
CA LYS A 136 13.12 5.81 11.03
C LYS A 136 14.11 5.29 10.00
N LEU A 137 13.65 5.17 8.76
CA LEU A 137 14.52 4.86 7.63
C LEU A 137 15.67 5.86 7.55
N LEU A 138 16.87 5.34 7.35
CA LEU A 138 18.04 6.15 7.06
C LEU A 138 17.92 6.76 5.67
N VAL A 139 18.29 8.04 5.57
CA VAL A 139 18.31 8.77 4.31
C VAL A 139 19.75 8.81 3.81
N LYS A 140 19.95 8.51 2.53
CA LYS A 140 21.26 8.58 1.87
C LYS A 140 21.59 10.05 1.53
N GLY A 141 22.21 10.75 2.47
CA GLY A 141 22.77 12.09 2.26
C GLY A 141 24.13 12.05 1.55
N SER A 142 24.70 13.21 1.22
CA SER A 142 26.00 13.29 0.52
C SER A 142 27.18 12.71 1.31
N ASP A 143 27.11 12.70 2.64
CA ASP A 143 28.13 12.15 3.55
C ASP A 143 27.68 10.86 4.25
N PHE A 144 26.74 10.11 3.65
CA PHE A 144 26.20 8.88 4.24
C PHE A 144 27.30 7.84 4.57
N ALA A 145 28.39 7.82 3.78
CA ALA A 145 29.50 6.89 3.97
C ALA A 145 30.20 7.05 5.33
N ASN A 146 30.15 8.27 5.90
CA ASN A 146 30.75 8.60 7.19
C ASN A 146 29.76 8.77 8.33
N ASP A 147 28.47 8.85 8.02
CA ASP A 147 27.39 9.03 8.98
C ASP A 147 27.39 7.93 10.05
N LYS A 148 27.19 8.34 11.30
CA LYS A 148 27.27 7.46 12.46
C LYS A 148 26.18 6.37 12.45
N ASP A 149 24.97 6.72 11.99
CA ASP A 149 23.82 5.82 12.05
C ASP A 149 23.95 4.78 10.92
N TRP A 150 24.41 5.22 9.73
CA TRP A 150 24.79 4.34 8.64
C TRP A 150 25.93 3.38 9.02
N LYS A 151 26.99 3.87 9.68
CA LYS A 151 28.08 3.02 10.16
C LYS A 151 27.59 1.96 11.15
N ALA A 152 26.73 2.34 12.08
CA ALA A 152 26.18 1.42 13.07
C ALA A 152 25.40 0.27 12.41
N VAL A 153 24.52 0.56 11.45
CA VAL A 153 23.77 -0.50 10.76
C VAL A 153 24.63 -1.32 9.80
N TRP A 154 25.68 -0.74 9.23
CA TRP A 154 26.67 -1.46 8.43
C TRP A 154 27.48 -2.44 9.28
N ASP A 155 27.92 -2.02 10.47
CA ASP A 155 28.62 -2.89 11.42
C ASP A 155 27.73 -4.07 11.88
N LEU A 156 26.44 -3.81 12.14
CA LEU A 156 25.46 -4.86 12.40
C LEU A 156 25.35 -5.84 11.22
N TYR A 157 25.18 -5.31 10.01
CA TYR A 157 25.08 -6.13 8.80
C TYR A 157 26.30 -7.01 8.59
N LYS A 158 27.51 -6.45 8.73
CA LYS A 158 28.77 -7.22 8.65
C LYS A 158 28.82 -8.34 9.68
N LYS A 159 28.49 -8.03 10.94
CA LYS A 159 28.48 -9.01 12.04
C LYS A 159 27.53 -10.17 11.76
N ASP A 160 26.34 -9.90 11.24
CA ASP A 160 25.35 -10.95 10.93
C ASP A 160 25.71 -11.77 9.68
N ASN A 161 26.68 -11.31 8.88
CA ASN A 161 27.17 -11.99 7.67
C ASN A 161 28.66 -12.40 7.77
N ASP A 162 29.25 -12.38 8.97
CA ASP A 162 30.70 -12.50 9.13
C ASP A 162 31.23 -13.90 8.75
N SER A 163 30.48 -14.95 9.08
CA SER A 163 30.84 -16.34 8.79
C SER A 163 30.57 -16.77 7.34
N ALA A 164 29.97 -15.91 6.52
CA ALA A 164 29.59 -16.25 5.16
C ALA A 164 30.66 -15.83 4.14
N SER A 165 30.82 -16.60 3.07
CA SER A 165 31.67 -16.22 1.92
C SER A 165 31.03 -15.17 1.02
N LYS A 166 29.72 -14.97 1.16
CA LYS A 166 28.91 -13.93 0.51
C LYS A 166 27.89 -13.40 1.51
N ASP A 167 27.64 -12.11 1.48
CA ASP A 167 26.57 -11.51 2.27
C ASP A 167 25.20 -11.72 1.64
N ARG A 168 24.15 -11.76 2.46
CA ARG A 168 22.80 -12.11 2.04
C ARG A 168 22.13 -11.14 1.06
N TRP A 169 22.63 -9.92 0.94
CA TRP A 169 22.18 -8.91 -0.03
C TRP A 169 23.15 -8.75 -1.21
N GLU A 170 24.22 -9.55 -1.24
CA GLU A 170 25.26 -9.54 -2.27
C GLU A 170 25.89 -8.15 -2.51
N VAL A 171 26.00 -7.34 -1.45
CA VAL A 171 26.67 -6.03 -1.47
C VAL A 171 28.13 -6.17 -1.93
N GLY A 172 28.80 -7.25 -1.50
CA GLY A 172 30.16 -7.55 -1.92
C GLY A 172 30.27 -8.20 -3.30
N LYS A 173 29.16 -8.63 -3.91
CA LYS A 173 29.05 -9.46 -5.14
C LYS A 173 30.03 -10.64 -5.22
N THR A 174 31.29 -10.35 -5.52
CA THR A 174 32.40 -11.30 -5.69
C THR A 174 33.48 -11.22 -4.62
N ASP A 175 33.53 -10.16 -3.81
CA ASP A 175 34.58 -9.94 -2.79
C ASP A 175 34.01 -9.37 -1.49
N TRP A 176 33.22 -10.20 -0.80
CA TRP A 176 32.68 -9.86 0.53
C TRP A 176 33.78 -9.66 1.57
N SER A 177 34.87 -10.44 1.52
CA SER A 177 35.97 -10.38 2.49
C SER A 177 36.65 -9.02 2.51
N SER A 178 36.91 -8.44 1.33
CA SER A 178 37.41 -7.07 1.23
C SER A 178 36.35 -6.06 1.68
N LYS A 179 35.12 -6.20 1.18
CA LYS A 179 34.03 -5.26 1.45
C LYS A 179 33.72 -5.12 2.94
N LYS A 180 33.66 -6.24 3.68
CA LYS A 180 33.38 -6.24 5.13
C LYS A 180 34.52 -5.66 5.99
N SER A 181 35.70 -5.46 5.40
CA SER A 181 36.84 -4.84 6.08
C SER A 181 36.82 -3.31 5.95
N GLU A 182 35.94 -2.74 5.12
CA GLU A 182 35.79 -1.28 4.95
C GLU A 182 35.20 -0.61 6.20
N THR A 183 35.80 0.51 6.58
CA THR A 183 35.35 1.36 7.70
C THR A 183 34.25 2.36 7.28
N THR A 184 34.21 2.72 6.00
CA THR A 184 33.16 3.53 5.40
C THR A 184 32.01 2.67 4.94
N VAL A 185 30.81 3.22 4.93
CA VAL A 185 29.62 2.51 4.46
C VAL A 185 29.60 2.47 2.93
N PRO A 186 29.52 1.27 2.31
CA PRO A 186 29.44 1.15 0.88
C PRO A 186 28.19 1.78 0.27
N ALA A 187 28.32 2.36 -0.92
CA ALA A 187 27.19 2.89 -1.67
C ALA A 187 26.16 1.80 -2.02
N GLU A 188 26.64 0.60 -2.34
CA GLU A 188 25.83 -0.56 -2.71
C GLU A 188 24.95 -1.02 -1.54
N PHE A 189 25.46 -0.96 -0.31
CA PHE A 189 24.67 -1.28 0.89
C PHE A 189 23.55 -0.26 1.10
N ALA A 190 23.87 1.04 1.00
CA ALA A 190 22.86 2.09 1.12
C ALA A 190 21.80 2.02 0.01
N GLU A 191 22.20 1.68 -1.22
CA GLU A 191 21.28 1.49 -2.35
C GLU A 191 20.36 0.28 -2.17
N GLU A 192 20.87 -0.85 -1.70
CA GLU A 192 20.04 -2.01 -1.38
C GLU A 192 19.06 -1.70 -0.24
N CYS A 193 19.46 -0.91 0.76
CA CYS A 193 18.53 -0.40 1.76
C CYS A 193 17.37 0.38 1.15
N LEU A 194 17.66 1.36 0.28
CA LEU A 194 16.63 2.17 -0.38
C LEU A 194 15.72 1.31 -1.26
N LYS A 195 16.30 0.38 -2.03
CA LYS A 195 15.55 -0.54 -2.89
C LYS A 195 14.63 -1.46 -2.08
N LYS A 196 15.14 -2.10 -1.03
CA LYS A 196 14.38 -3.01 -0.17
C LYS A 196 13.27 -2.30 0.61
N ALA A 197 13.48 -1.04 1.00
CA ALA A 197 12.44 -0.23 1.62
C ALA A 197 11.24 0.02 0.69
N HIS A 198 11.41 -0.07 -0.63
CA HIS A 198 10.35 0.09 -1.64
C HIS A 198 9.79 -1.25 -2.16
N VAL A 199 10.15 -2.39 -1.56
CA VAL A 199 9.58 -3.69 -1.91
C VAL A 199 8.14 -3.79 -1.39
N PRO A 200 7.18 -4.26 -2.21
CA PRO A 200 5.84 -4.60 -1.75
C PRO A 200 5.85 -5.70 -0.68
N GLU A 201 5.34 -5.38 0.51
CA GLU A 201 5.18 -6.34 1.62
C GLU A 201 4.14 -5.79 2.61
N TYR A 202 3.40 -6.69 3.28
CA TYR A 202 2.41 -6.36 4.29
C TYR A 202 2.56 -7.15 5.60
N ARG A 203 3.50 -8.08 5.68
CA ARG A 203 3.80 -8.91 6.86
C ARG A 203 5.07 -8.45 7.56
N THR A 204 4.94 -8.18 8.85
CA THR A 204 6.05 -7.72 9.73
C THR A 204 7.02 -8.83 10.12
N GLU A 205 6.68 -10.08 9.84
CA GLU A 205 7.53 -11.26 10.06
C GLU A 205 8.36 -11.64 8.83
N ASN A 206 8.11 -11.00 7.67
CA ASN A 206 8.89 -11.28 6.46
C ASN A 206 10.33 -10.74 6.59
N LEU A 207 11.29 -11.45 6.01
CA LEU A 207 12.68 -11.02 5.90
C LEU A 207 12.82 -9.66 5.22
N SER A 208 11.99 -9.34 4.24
CA SER A 208 12.00 -8.04 3.56
C SER A 208 11.73 -6.88 4.53
N TYR A 209 10.83 -7.06 5.50
CA TYR A 209 10.57 -6.06 6.53
C TYR A 209 11.65 -6.09 7.62
N THR A 210 11.88 -7.27 8.21
CA THR A 210 12.76 -7.40 9.39
C THR A 210 14.21 -7.02 9.06
N ASP A 211 14.70 -7.32 7.86
CA ASP A 211 16.05 -6.92 7.46
C ASP A 211 16.14 -5.40 7.29
N VAL A 212 15.18 -4.76 6.64
CA VAL A 212 15.22 -3.29 6.45
C VAL A 212 15.06 -2.58 7.78
N LEU A 213 14.15 -3.07 8.64
CA LEU A 213 14.01 -2.56 10.00
C LEU A 213 15.34 -2.67 10.77
N LYS A 214 16.09 -3.75 10.61
CA LYS A 214 17.36 -3.97 11.32
C LYS A 214 18.53 -3.19 10.73
N TYR A 215 18.67 -3.16 9.40
CA TYR A 215 19.88 -2.71 8.71
C TYR A 215 19.73 -1.36 8.00
N CYS A 216 18.53 -0.76 7.98
CA CYS A 216 18.28 0.48 7.26
C CYS A 216 17.55 1.52 8.11
N THR A 217 17.45 1.33 9.42
CA THR A 217 16.80 2.29 10.32
C THR A 217 17.69 2.69 11.49
N LYS A 218 17.41 3.88 12.02
CA LYS A 218 17.86 4.31 13.34
C LYS A 218 16.70 4.29 14.32
#